data_AF-D3FE12-F1
#
_entry.id   AF-D3FE12-F1
#
_cell.length_a   1.000
_cell.length_b   1.000
_cell.length_c   1.000
_cell.angle_alpha   90.00
_cell.angle_beta   90.00
_cell.angle_gamma   90.00
#
_symmetry.space_group_name_H-M   'P 1'
#
loop_
_entity.id
_entity.type
_entity.pdbx_description
1 polymer ?
#
loop_
_entity_poly.entity_id
_entity_poly.type
_entity_poly.pdbx_seq_one_letter_code
_entity_poly.pdbx_strand_id
1 'polypeptide(L)'
;MPQPKTGGAEREALFVRIPTAQAQRLDRAAFELKVSKQDLISGLVARYVDPASPSSLEALRALNGPLDADGRRIVVEPGQPGLTLGRHEFTAAPPPVGDVLTLADAALLLQVAEEEVARLAQAGELPGRRIGEQWRFARQAILDWLGADA
;
A
#
# COMPACT_ATOMS: atom_id res chain seq x y z
N MET A 1 14.32 -23.32 41.49
CA MET A 1 15.15 -22.67 40.45
C MET A 1 14.27 -22.45 39.22
N PRO A 2 14.03 -21.21 38.78
CA PRO A 2 13.29 -20.97 37.55
C PRO A 2 14.21 -21.26 36.34
N GLN A 3 13.72 -22.12 35.44
CA GLN A 3 14.38 -22.46 34.18
C GLN A 3 14.51 -21.20 33.28
N PRO A 4 15.65 -20.98 32.61
CA PRO A 4 15.79 -19.88 31.66
C PRO A 4 14.89 -20.14 30.44
N LYS A 5 14.14 -19.12 30.04
CA LYS A 5 13.22 -19.20 28.90
C LYS A 5 14.06 -19.21 27.63
N THR A 6 13.99 -20.32 26.89
CA THR A 6 14.60 -20.51 25.57
C THR A 6 14.35 -19.28 24.71
N GLY A 7 15.43 -18.59 24.30
CA GLY A 7 15.36 -17.38 23.49
C GLY A 7 14.60 -17.65 22.20
N GLY A 8 13.46 -16.98 22.01
CA GLY A 8 12.83 -16.91 20.70
C GLY A 8 13.83 -16.28 19.73
N ALA A 9 14.05 -16.91 18.58
CA ALA A 9 14.91 -16.37 17.53
C ALA A 9 14.61 -14.88 17.32
N GLU A 10 15.65 -14.06 17.30
CA GLU A 10 15.56 -12.63 17.04
C GLU A 10 14.92 -12.43 15.67
N ARG A 11 13.79 -11.71 15.62
CA ARG A 11 12.99 -11.52 14.41
C ARG A 11 12.84 -10.04 14.14
N GLU A 12 13.19 -9.62 12.94
CA GLU A 12 12.96 -8.28 12.43
C GLU A 12 11.67 -8.25 11.58
N ALA A 13 10.87 -7.20 11.73
CA ALA A 13 9.60 -7.08 11.00
C ALA A 13 9.83 -6.52 9.59
N LEU A 14 9.29 -7.21 8.57
CA LEU A 14 9.31 -6.77 7.17
C LEU A 14 7.97 -6.10 6.81
N PHE A 15 7.99 -4.80 6.51
CA PHE A 15 6.82 -4.05 6.06
C PHE A 15 6.93 -3.71 4.57
N VAL A 16 6.07 -4.30 3.74
CA VAL A 16 6.03 -4.06 2.29
C VAL A 16 4.59 -3.97 1.80
N ARG A 17 4.35 -3.15 0.77
CA ARG A 17 3.08 -3.10 0.04
C ARG A 17 3.26 -3.81 -1.31
N ILE A 18 2.39 -4.80 -1.56
CA ILE A 18 2.33 -5.54 -2.83
C ILE A 18 0.90 -5.47 -3.36
N PRO A 19 0.66 -5.65 -4.67
CA PRO A 19 -0.70 -5.58 -5.18
C PRO A 19 -1.55 -6.74 -4.64
N THR A 20 -2.84 -6.49 -4.47
CA THR A 20 -3.77 -7.38 -3.75
C THR A 20 -3.79 -8.80 -4.32
N ALA A 21 -3.69 -8.94 -5.64
CA ALA A 21 -3.65 -10.24 -6.30
C ALA A 21 -2.43 -11.08 -5.85
N GLN A 22 -1.27 -10.46 -5.64
CA GLN A 22 -0.04 -11.10 -5.20
C GLN A 22 -0.12 -11.48 -3.72
N ALA A 23 -0.70 -10.63 -2.88
CA ALA A 23 -0.96 -10.95 -1.48
C ALA A 23 -1.89 -12.18 -1.34
N GLN A 24 -2.99 -12.20 -2.11
CA GLN A 24 -3.92 -13.35 -2.14
C GLN A 24 -3.25 -14.64 -2.63
N ARG A 25 -2.35 -14.56 -3.62
CA ARG A 25 -1.57 -15.71 -4.08
C ARG A 25 -0.65 -16.26 -2.98
N LEU A 26 0.04 -15.38 -2.25
CA LEU A 26 0.89 -15.78 -1.13
C LEU A 26 0.07 -16.44 -0.01
N ASP A 27 -1.09 -15.87 0.31
CA ASP A 27 -2.00 -16.39 1.34
C ASP A 27 -2.49 -17.80 0.98
N ARG A 28 -2.92 -17.99 -0.27
CA ARG A 28 -3.35 -19.29 -0.78
C ARG A 28 -2.22 -20.31 -0.75
N ALA A 29 -1.02 -19.93 -1.21
CA ALA A 29 0.13 -20.81 -1.21
C ALA A 29 0.52 -21.26 0.21
N ALA A 30 0.54 -20.32 1.18
CA ALA A 30 0.80 -20.65 2.57
C ALA A 30 -0.26 -21.62 3.16
N PHE A 31 -1.53 -21.39 2.82
CA PHE A 31 -2.63 -22.27 3.24
C PHE A 31 -2.50 -23.69 2.67
N GLU A 32 -2.27 -23.82 1.36
CA GLU A 32 -2.13 -25.11 0.68
C GLU A 32 -0.91 -25.90 1.19
N LEU A 33 0.20 -25.21 1.46
CA LEU A 33 1.43 -25.79 2.00
C LEU A 33 1.36 -26.05 3.52
N LYS A 34 0.31 -25.58 4.21
CA LYS A 34 0.14 -25.66 5.67
C LYS A 34 1.33 -25.06 6.45
N VAL A 35 1.89 -23.97 5.93
CA VAL A 35 2.98 -23.22 6.56
C VAL A 35 2.51 -21.82 6.92
N SER A 36 3.19 -21.16 7.87
CA SER A 36 2.93 -19.74 8.09
C SER A 36 3.44 -18.91 6.91
N LYS A 37 2.81 -17.76 6.64
CA LYS A 37 3.32 -16.82 5.61
C LYS A 37 4.74 -16.39 5.92
N GLN A 38 5.06 -16.23 7.21
CA GLN A 38 6.41 -15.91 7.68
C GLN A 38 7.41 -16.98 7.23
N ASP A 39 7.13 -18.26 7.49
CA ASP A 39 8.05 -19.36 7.13
C ASP A 39 8.20 -19.48 5.60
N LEU A 40 7.11 -19.29 4.86
CA LEU A 40 7.14 -19.27 3.40
C LEU A 40 8.03 -18.13 2.85
N ILE A 41 7.84 -16.91 3.37
CA ILE A 41 8.66 -15.74 2.98
C ILE A 41 10.12 -15.96 3.38
N SER A 42 10.38 -16.39 4.61
CA SER A 42 11.74 -16.68 5.09
C SER A 42 12.44 -17.73 4.22
N GLY A 43 11.73 -18.78 3.81
CA GLY A 43 12.25 -19.80 2.89
C GLY A 43 12.54 -19.25 1.49
N LEU A 44 11.67 -18.39 0.95
CA LEU A 44 11.89 -17.73 -0.33
C LEU A 44 13.12 -16.80 -0.29
N VAL A 45 13.24 -15.99 0.77
CA VAL A 45 14.40 -15.08 0.95
C VAL A 45 15.68 -15.90 1.07
N ALA A 46 15.72 -16.92 1.92
CA ALA A 46 16.90 -17.77 2.08
C ALA A 46 17.30 -18.50 0.78
N ARG A 47 16.33 -18.84 -0.08
CA ARG A 47 16.58 -19.54 -1.33
C ARG A 47 17.05 -18.63 -2.47
N TYR A 48 16.53 -17.41 -2.55
CA TYR A 48 16.70 -16.55 -3.73
C TYR A 48 17.49 -15.26 -3.48
N VAL A 49 17.76 -14.91 -2.22
CA VAL A 49 18.47 -13.68 -1.85
C VAL A 49 19.82 -14.04 -1.23
N ASP A 50 20.86 -14.01 -2.06
CA ASP A 50 22.25 -14.00 -1.61
C ASP A 50 22.91 -12.66 -1.94
N PRO A 51 23.14 -11.78 -0.94
CA PRO A 51 23.74 -10.48 -1.16
C PRO A 51 25.23 -10.55 -1.56
N ALA A 52 25.92 -11.66 -1.27
CA ALA A 52 27.33 -11.83 -1.59
C ALA A 52 27.55 -12.39 -3.01
N SER A 53 26.49 -12.83 -3.69
CA SER A 53 26.55 -13.42 -5.02
C SER A 53 26.07 -12.45 -6.10
N PRO A 54 26.98 -11.91 -6.95
CA PRO A 54 26.61 -10.99 -8.03
C PRO A 54 25.59 -11.59 -9.00
N SER A 55 25.72 -12.89 -9.31
CA SER A 55 24.77 -13.62 -10.16
C SER A 55 23.38 -13.76 -9.52
N SER A 56 23.30 -13.92 -8.20
CA SER A 56 22.02 -13.95 -7.48
C SER A 56 21.33 -12.59 -7.58
N LEU A 57 22.08 -11.51 -7.37
CA LEU A 57 21.56 -10.14 -7.48
C LEU A 57 21.16 -9.79 -8.92
N GLU A 58 21.88 -10.28 -9.92
CA GLU A 58 21.55 -10.13 -11.33
C GLU A 58 20.25 -10.86 -11.69
N ALA A 59 20.06 -12.09 -11.21
CA ALA A 59 18.82 -12.84 -11.37
C ALA A 59 17.62 -12.10 -10.74
N LEU A 60 17.79 -11.54 -9.53
CA LEU A 60 16.75 -10.72 -8.88
C LEU A 60 16.48 -9.42 -9.64
N ARG A 61 17.52 -8.79 -10.21
CA ARG A 61 17.38 -7.59 -11.04
C ARG A 61 16.60 -7.89 -12.32
N ALA A 62 16.83 -9.04 -12.95
CA ALA A 62 16.10 -9.46 -14.14
C ALA A 62 14.58 -9.63 -13.89
N LEU A 63 14.16 -9.98 -12.67
CA LEU A 63 12.74 -10.01 -12.29
C LEU A 63 12.06 -8.64 -12.35
N ASN A 64 12.83 -7.55 -12.37
CA ASN A 64 12.34 -6.17 -12.36
C ASN A 64 12.36 -5.49 -13.74
N GLY A 65 12.66 -6.24 -14.82
CA GLY A 65 12.80 -5.71 -16.18
C GLY A 65 14.17 -5.07 -16.47
N PRO A 66 14.48 -4.76 -17.74
CA PRO A 66 15.78 -4.20 -18.12
C PRO A 66 16.00 -2.80 -17.55
N LEU A 67 17.25 -2.54 -17.15
CA LEU A 67 17.76 -1.22 -16.80
C LEU A 67 18.41 -0.60 -18.04
N ASP A 68 18.31 0.71 -18.20
CA ASP A 68 19.12 1.48 -19.15
C ASP A 68 20.58 1.57 -18.68
N ALA A 69 21.44 2.13 -19.53
CA ALA A 69 22.87 2.29 -19.26
C ALA A 69 23.16 3.20 -18.03
N ASP A 70 22.18 4.01 -17.61
CA ASP A 70 22.24 4.90 -16.45
C ASP A 70 21.62 4.26 -15.18
N GLY A 71 21.26 2.97 -15.24
CA GLY A 71 20.67 2.24 -14.12
C GLY A 71 19.20 2.61 -13.83
N ARG A 72 18.53 3.30 -14.76
CA ARG A 72 17.10 3.64 -14.70
C ARG A 72 16.29 2.58 -15.43
N ARG A 73 15.01 2.44 -15.09
CA ARG A 73 14.18 1.33 -15.60
C ARG A 73 13.64 1.62 -16.99
N ILE A 74 13.69 0.64 -17.88
CA ILE A 74 13.04 0.70 -19.20
C ILE A 74 11.62 0.14 -19.05
N VAL A 75 10.61 0.97 -19.34
CA VAL A 75 9.20 0.54 -19.43
C VAL A 75 9.04 -0.28 -20.71
N VAL A 76 8.77 -1.58 -20.57
CA VAL A 76 8.43 -2.46 -21.70
C VAL A 76 6.90 -2.52 -21.80
N GLU A 77 6.36 -2.04 -22.92
CA GLU A 77 4.94 -2.12 -23.27
C GLU A 77 4.46 -3.59 -23.39
N PRO A 78 3.19 -3.87 -23.08
CA PRO A 78 2.73 -5.20 -22.70
C PRO A 78 2.49 -6.13 -23.89
N GLY A 79 3.09 -7.32 -23.84
CA GLY A 79 2.79 -8.42 -24.77
C GLY A 79 3.12 -9.83 -24.28
N GLN A 80 3.71 -10.00 -23.09
CA GLN A 80 4.04 -11.32 -22.54
C GLN A 80 3.74 -11.39 -21.04
N PRO A 81 3.36 -12.57 -20.50
CA PRO A 81 3.11 -12.79 -19.08
C PRO A 81 4.45 -12.85 -18.30
N GLY A 82 5.15 -11.72 -18.25
CA GLY A 82 6.18 -11.44 -17.27
C GLY A 82 5.56 -10.72 -16.08
N LEU A 83 6.05 -10.99 -14.87
CA LEU A 83 5.67 -10.25 -13.67
C LEU A 83 6.04 -8.77 -13.85
N THR A 84 5.07 -7.94 -14.22
CA THR A 84 5.26 -6.49 -14.25
C THR A 84 5.37 -5.99 -12.81
N LEU A 85 6.59 -5.89 -12.28
CA LEU A 85 6.86 -5.07 -11.10
C LEU A 85 6.95 -3.59 -11.53
N GLY A 86 5.81 -3.07 -11.99
CA GLY A 86 5.62 -1.64 -12.12
C GLY A 86 5.90 -1.03 -10.75
N ARG A 87 6.78 -0.03 -10.72
CA ARG A 87 6.87 0.85 -9.56
C ARG A 87 5.55 1.60 -9.50
N HIS A 88 4.54 1.03 -8.87
CA HIS A 88 3.51 1.84 -8.29
C HIS A 88 4.19 2.60 -7.16
N GLU A 89 4.66 3.81 -7.48
CA GLU A 89 4.73 4.88 -6.49
C GLU A 89 3.28 5.14 -6.09
N PHE A 90 2.73 4.27 -5.25
CA PHE A 90 1.75 4.74 -4.31
C PHE A 90 2.57 5.59 -3.36
N THR A 91 2.59 6.90 -3.61
CA THR A 91 2.60 7.82 -2.48
C THR A 91 1.47 7.31 -1.62
N ALA A 92 1.81 6.59 -0.55
CA ALA A 92 0.86 6.43 0.52
C ALA A 92 0.43 7.85 0.82
N ALA A 93 -0.81 8.21 0.43
CA ALA A 93 -1.54 9.14 1.24
C ALA A 93 -1.26 8.64 2.66
N PRO A 94 -0.59 9.44 3.51
CA PRO A 94 -0.25 9.01 4.86
C PRO A 94 -1.49 8.31 5.39
N PRO A 95 -1.37 7.10 6.00
CA PRO A 95 -2.53 6.35 6.49
C PRO A 95 -3.46 7.36 7.13
N PRO A 96 -4.77 7.49 6.83
CA PRO A 96 -5.54 8.68 7.21
C PRO A 96 -5.33 8.95 8.70
N VAL A 97 -4.37 9.83 9.02
CA VAL A 97 -3.96 10.12 10.38
C VAL A 97 -4.85 11.28 10.72
N GLY A 98 -6.11 10.96 11.00
CA GLY A 98 -7.05 11.91 11.54
C GLY A 98 -8.43 11.83 10.94
N ASP A 99 -9.38 12.29 11.75
CA ASP A 99 -10.76 12.55 11.40
C ASP A 99 -10.91 13.71 10.38
N VAL A 100 -9.86 14.06 9.64
CA VAL A 100 -9.81 15.20 8.70
C VAL A 100 -9.60 14.68 7.28
N LEU A 101 -10.61 14.87 6.44
CA LEU A 101 -10.69 14.42 5.05
C LEU A 101 -10.27 15.54 4.08
N THR A 102 -9.64 15.16 2.97
CA THR A 102 -9.46 16.04 1.80
C THR A 102 -10.78 16.17 1.01
N LEU A 103 -10.80 17.03 0.00
CA LEU A 103 -11.91 17.11 -0.97
C LEU A 103 -12.20 15.74 -1.62
N ALA A 104 -11.15 15.08 -2.12
CA ALA A 104 -11.24 13.75 -2.72
C ALA A 104 -11.77 12.70 -1.72
N ASP A 105 -11.27 12.71 -0.49
CA ASP A 105 -11.74 11.77 0.54
C ASP A 105 -13.21 12.01 0.92
N ALA A 106 -13.64 13.28 0.99
CA ALA A 106 -15.04 13.62 1.24
C ALA A 106 -15.95 13.19 0.08
N ALA A 107 -15.51 13.34 -1.17
CA ALA A 107 -16.22 12.87 -2.35
C ALA A 107 -16.39 11.34 -2.36
N LEU A 108 -15.33 10.61 -1.99
CA LEU A 108 -15.38 9.16 -1.81
C LEU A 108 -16.35 8.75 -0.70
N LEU A 109 -16.36 9.46 0.43
CA LEU A 109 -17.27 9.18 1.55
C LEU A 109 -18.74 9.41 1.16
N LEU A 110 -19.02 10.51 0.45
CA LEU A 110 -20.36 10.91 0.04
C LEU A 110 -20.84 10.21 -1.25
N GLN A 111 -19.94 9.49 -1.94
CA GLN A 111 -20.18 8.85 -3.23
C GLN A 111 -20.68 9.81 -4.33
N VAL A 112 -20.14 11.02 -4.36
CA VAL A 112 -20.42 12.05 -5.38
C VAL A 112 -19.13 12.51 -6.06
N ALA A 113 -19.23 13.31 -7.12
CA ALA A 113 -18.08 13.89 -7.80
C ALA A 113 -17.37 14.94 -6.92
N GLU A 114 -16.05 15.11 -7.07
CA GLU A 114 -15.27 16.09 -6.31
C GLU A 114 -15.75 17.53 -6.53
N GLU A 115 -16.17 17.85 -7.76
CA GLU A 115 -16.71 19.14 -8.14
C GLU A 115 -17.99 19.47 -7.35
N GLU A 116 -18.80 18.45 -7.07
CA GLU A 116 -20.04 18.60 -6.31
C GLU A 116 -19.75 18.87 -4.83
N VAL A 117 -18.81 18.15 -4.24
CA VAL A 117 -18.31 18.43 -2.88
C VAL A 117 -17.73 19.84 -2.79
N ALA A 118 -16.95 20.26 -3.79
CA ALA A 118 -16.37 21.60 -3.84
C ALA A 118 -17.45 22.68 -3.93
N ARG A 119 -18.51 22.45 -4.70
CA ARG A 119 -19.66 23.34 -4.81
C ARG A 119 -20.40 23.47 -3.49
N LEU A 120 -20.73 22.35 -2.83
CA LEU A 120 -21.42 22.33 -1.53
C LEU A 120 -20.59 23.00 -0.44
N ALA A 121 -19.27 22.76 -0.41
CA ALA A 121 -18.37 23.39 0.54
C ALA A 121 -18.27 24.91 0.32
N GLN A 122 -18.21 25.36 -0.94
CA GLN A 122 -18.19 26.79 -1.28
C GLN A 122 -19.51 27.49 -0.96
N ALA A 123 -20.65 26.80 -1.12
CA ALA A 123 -21.97 27.28 -0.74
C ALA A 123 -22.18 27.29 0.79
N GLY A 124 -21.32 26.62 1.56
CA GLY A 124 -21.46 26.47 3.01
C GLY A 124 -22.50 25.43 3.43
N GLU A 125 -22.97 24.61 2.50
CA GLU A 125 -23.96 23.55 2.73
C GLU A 125 -23.32 22.28 3.33
N LEU A 126 -22.04 22.04 3.02
CA LEU A 126 -21.27 20.92 3.58
C LEU A 126 -20.30 21.44 4.67
N PRO A 127 -20.29 20.85 5.88
CA PRO A 127 -19.42 21.29 6.96
C PRO A 127 -17.94 21.01 6.63
N GLY A 128 -17.23 22.07 6.23
CA GLY A 128 -15.81 22.05 5.92
C GLY A 128 -15.12 23.37 6.26
N ARG A 129 -13.79 23.34 6.37
CA ARG A 129 -12.95 24.53 6.52
C ARG A 129 -11.97 24.64 5.37
N ARG A 130 -11.84 25.85 4.82
CA ARG A 130 -10.80 26.16 3.84
C ARG A 130 -9.54 26.62 4.55
N ILE A 131 -8.42 25.92 4.33
CA ILE A 131 -7.10 26.23 4.89
C ILE A 131 -6.14 26.45 3.72
N GLY A 132 -5.73 27.70 3.50
CA GLY A 132 -5.06 28.10 2.27
C GLY A 132 -5.97 27.88 1.05
N GLU A 133 -5.48 27.14 0.07
CA GLU A 133 -6.25 26.77 -1.14
C GLU A 133 -6.92 25.39 -1.03
N GLN A 134 -6.84 24.74 0.13
CA GLN A 134 -7.31 23.37 0.32
C GLN A 134 -8.54 23.33 1.23
N TRP A 135 -9.49 22.46 0.88
CA TRP A 135 -10.61 22.12 1.74
C TRP A 135 -10.25 20.98 2.70
N ARG A 136 -10.71 21.10 3.95
CA ARG A 136 -10.57 20.09 5.00
C ARG A 136 -11.93 19.86 5.64
N PHE A 137 -12.32 18.60 5.76
CA PHE A 137 -13.61 18.21 6.30
C PHE A 137 -13.42 17.33 7.52
N ALA A 138 -14.14 17.59 8.61
CA ALA A 138 -14.15 16.66 9.73
C ALA A 138 -15.09 15.49 9.38
N ARG A 139 -14.59 14.25 9.43
CA ARG A 139 -15.39 13.05 9.14
C ARG A 139 -16.64 12.99 9.99
N GLN A 140 -16.51 13.25 11.30
CA GLN A 140 -17.66 13.25 12.21
C GLN A 140 -18.68 14.32 11.84
N ALA A 141 -18.24 15.53 11.47
CA ALA A 141 -19.15 16.60 11.09
C ALA A 141 -19.94 16.28 9.81
N ILE A 142 -19.32 15.61 8.81
CA ILE A 142 -20.04 15.13 7.63
C ILE A 142 -21.09 14.08 8.02
N LEU A 143 -20.74 13.14 8.90
CA LEU A 143 -21.69 12.11 9.35
C LEU A 143 -22.84 12.70 10.17
N ASP A 144 -22.55 13.65 11.05
CA ASP A 144 -23.55 14.36 11.84
C ASP A 144 -24.49 15.16 10.92
N TRP A 145 -23.94 15.83 9.89
CA TRP A 145 -24.72 16.53 8.88
C TRP A 145 -25.63 15.59 8.09
N LEU A 146 -25.13 14.43 7.64
CA LEU A 146 -25.95 13.41 6.98
C LEU A 146 -27.08 12.89 7.88
N GLY A 147 -26.86 12.86 9.20
CA GLY A 147 -27.85 12.43 10.18
C GLY A 147 -28.80 13.53 10.67
N ALA A 148 -28.49 14.80 10.42
CA ALA A 148 -29.26 15.95 10.90
C ALA A 148 -30.41 16.36 9.96
N ASP A 149 -30.40 15.91 8.70
CA ASP A 149 -31.44 16.16 7.70
C ASP A 149 -32.51 15.03 7.63
N ALA A 150 -32.74 14.33 8.75
CA ALA A 150 -33.74 13.26 8.91
C ALA A 150 -34.84 13.62 9.94
#